data_AF-A0A970NB04-F1
#
_entry.id   AF-A0A970NB04-F1
#
_cell.length_a   1.000
_cell.length_b   1.000
_cell.length_c   1.000
_cell.angle_alpha   90.00
_cell.angle_beta   90.00
_cell.angle_gamma   90.00
#
_symmetry.space_group_name_H-M   'P 1'
#
loop_
_entity.id
_entity.type
_entity.pdbx_description
1 polymer ?
#
loop_
_entity_poly.entity_id
_entity_poly.type
_entity_poly.pdbx_seq_one_letter_code
_entity_poly.pdbx_strand_id
1 'polypeptide(L)' 'MVHNKYQTQVAGRPLVIEVGQVARQANGAALVRYGDTVVLVTATADTPREGLDFFPLTVDYEEKQYAVGK' A
#
# COMPACT_ATOMS: atom_id res chain seq x y z
N MET A 1 -15.93 -9.00 0.15
CA MET A 1 -14.47 -9.05 -0.08
C MET A 1 -13.82 -9.73 1.11
N VAL A 2 -12.93 -10.69 0.84
CA VAL A 2 -12.25 -11.48 1.88
C VAL A 2 -11.05 -10.69 2.39
N HIS A 3 -10.86 -10.66 3.70
CA HIS A 3 -9.65 -10.12 4.31
C HIS A 3 -8.58 -11.21 4.31
N ASN A 4 -7.46 -10.95 3.65
CA ASN A 4 -6.35 -11.88 3.53
C ASN A 4 -5.12 -11.33 4.25
N LYS A 5 -4.44 -12.19 4.99
CA LYS A 5 -3.19 -11.90 5.68
C LYS A 5 -2.09 -12.82 5.18
N TYR A 6 -1.04 -12.23 4.62
CA TYR A 6 0.15 -12.92 4.15
C TYR A 6 1.32 -12.58 5.07
N GLN A 7 2.21 -13.55 5.30
CA GLN A 7 3.35 -13.36 6.19
C GLN A 7 4.57 -14.12 5.67
N THR A 8 5.75 -13.52 5.80
CA THR A 8 7.04 -14.15 5.55
C THR A 8 8.09 -13.62 6.52
N GLN A 9 9.25 -14.27 6.58
CA GLN A 9 10.40 -13.81 7.38
C GLN A 9 11.37 -13.04 6.49
N VAL A 10 11.70 -11.81 6.88
CA VAL A 10 12.71 -10.97 6.22
C VAL A 10 13.69 -10.47 7.27
N ALA A 11 14.98 -10.75 7.09
CA ALA A 11 16.05 -10.36 8.01
C ALA A 11 15.73 -10.65 9.49
N GLY A 12 15.22 -11.85 9.77
CA GLY A 12 14.91 -12.33 11.13
C GLY A 12 13.63 -11.76 11.76
N ARG A 13 12.83 -10.97 11.03
CA ARG A 13 11.58 -10.38 11.52
C ARG A 13 10.41 -10.69 10.59
N PRO A 14 9.19 -10.76 11.12
CA PRO A 14 8.00 -11.02 10.31
C PRO A 14 7.64 -9.79 9.47
N LEU A 15 7.60 -9.98 8.16
CA LEU A 15 6.94 -9.08 7.22
C LEU A 15 5.50 -9.55 7.04
N VAL A 16 4.54 -8.68 7.31
CA VAL A 16 3.11 -8.98 7.23
C VAL A 16 2.43 -8.05 6.24
N ILE A 17 1.59 -8.60 5.37
CA ILE A 17 0.82 -7.86 4.37
C ILE A 17 -0.65 -8.24 4.52
N GLU A 18 -1.50 -7.24 4.75
CA GLU A 18 -2.95 -7.40 4.93
C GLU A 18 -3.70 -6.69 3.80
N VAL A 19 -4.62 -7.39 3.14
CA VAL A 19 -5.38 -6.90 1.98
C VAL A 19 -6.88 -7.01 2.26
N GLY A 20 -7.66 -6.03 1.79
CA GLY A 20 -9.12 -6.03 1.88
C GLY A 20 -9.71 -5.46 3.18
N GLN A 21 -8.87 -5.03 4.13
CA GLN A 21 -9.34 -4.42 5.38
C GLN A 21 -9.74 -2.96 5.19
N VAL A 22 -8.86 -2.14 4.61
CA VAL A 22 -8.98 -0.68 4.46
C VAL A 22 -8.85 -0.25 3.00
N ALA A 23 -9.21 1.00 2.69
CA ALA A 23 -9.11 1.62 1.35
C ALA A 23 -9.74 0.76 0.22
N ARG A 24 -10.88 0.13 0.51
CA ARG A 24 -11.55 -0.84 -0.37
C ARG A 24 -12.04 -0.29 -1.72
N GLN A 25 -12.04 1.02 -1.88
CA GLN A 25 -12.42 1.68 -3.13
C GLN A 25 -11.25 1.82 -4.11
N ALA A 26 -10.00 1.68 -3.65
CA ALA A 26 -8.84 1.65 -4.55
C ALA A 26 -8.84 0.36 -5.37
N ASN A 27 -8.23 0.38 -6.57
CA ASN A 27 -8.05 -0.83 -7.38
C ASN A 27 -7.23 -1.89 -6.63
N GLY A 28 -6.24 -1.45 -5.83
CA GLY A 28 -5.50 -2.30 -4.90
C GLY A 28 -5.11 -1.53 -3.64
N ALA A 29 -5.17 -2.20 -2.48
CA ALA A 29 -4.72 -1.65 -1.21
C ALA A 29 -4.08 -2.72 -0.33
N ALA A 30 -2.91 -2.42 0.23
CA ALA A 30 -2.16 -3.30 1.12
C ALA A 30 -1.70 -2.53 2.36
N LEU A 31 -2.03 -3.05 3.54
CA LEU A 31 -1.46 -2.62 4.80
C LEU A 31 -0.25 -3.48 5.10
N VAL A 32 0.94 -2.89 5.04
CA VAL A 32 2.21 -3.59 5.23
C VAL A 32 2.77 -3.24 6.60
N ARG A 33 3.15 -4.26 7.36
CA ARG A 33 3.76 -4.13 8.69
C ARG A 33 5.08 -4.89 8.75
N TYR A 34 6.11 -4.26 9.28
CA TYR A 34 7.40 -4.88 9.54
C TYR A 34 7.95 -4.38 10.88
N GLY A 35 7.94 -5.27 11.89
CA GLY A 35 8.08 -4.84 13.27
C GLY A 35 6.94 -3.88 13.68
N ASP A 36 7.30 -2.74 14.26
CA ASP A 36 6.35 -1.71 14.71
C ASP A 36 6.03 -0.67 13.62
N THR A 37 6.71 -0.72 12.47
CA THR A 37 6.46 0.19 11.35
C THR A 37 5.30 -0.32 10.50
N VAL A 38 4.36 0.58 10.17
CA VAL A 38 3.20 0.29 9.33
C VAL A 38 3.10 1.32 8.21
N VAL A 39 2.86 0.84 6.99
CA VAL A 39 2.55 1.69 5.83
C VAL A 39 1.27 1.19 5.14
N LEU A 40 0.42 2.12 4.73
CA LEU A 40 -0.71 1.84 3.86
C LEU A 40 -0.32 2.21 2.43
N VAL A 41 -0.36 1.23 1.53
CA VAL A 41 -0.06 1.43 0.10
C VAL A 41 -1.35 1.22 -0.68
N THR A 42 -1.72 2.21 -1.48
CA THR A 42 -2.87 2.15 -2.39
C THR A 42 -2.43 2.39 -3.82
N ALA A 43 -2.98 1.61 -4.75
CA ALA A 43 -2.78 1.79 -6.18
C ALA A 43 -4.14 2.01 -6.84
N THR A 44 -4.25 3.07 -7.61
CA THR A 44 -5.41 3.39 -8.44
C THR A 44 -5.00 3.49 -9.90
N ALA A 45 -5.88 3.02 -10.78
CA ALA A 45 -5.69 3.06 -12.22
C ALA A 45 -7.04 3.31 -12.88
N ASP A 46 -7.00 4.07 -13.97
CA ASP A 46 -8.14 4.35 -14.84
C ASP A 46 -7.75 4.00 -16.28
N THR A 47 -8.73 4.06 -17.17
CA THR A 47 -8.56 3.90 -18.61
C THR A 47 -7.44 4.81 -19.14
N PRO A 48 -6.50 4.26 -19.94
CA PRO A 48 -5.43 5.04 -20.54
C PRO A 48 -5.99 6.19 -21.38
N ARG A 49 -5.37 7.37 -21.28
CA ARG A 49 -5.72 8.51 -22.15
C ARG A 49 -5.03 8.35 -23.49
N GLU A 50 -5.81 8.46 -24.57
CA GLU A 50 -5.27 8.46 -25.92
C GLU A 50 -4.39 9.71 -26.17
N GLY A 51 -3.37 9.56 -27.01
CA GLY A 51 -2.50 10.67 -27.42
C GLY A 51 -1.39 11.05 -26.42
N LEU A 52 -1.18 10.26 -25.36
CA LEU A 52 -0.01 10.39 -24.50
C LEU A 52 1.20 9.68 -25.12
N ASP A 53 2.35 10.34 -25.12
CA ASP A 53 3.65 9.81 -25.52
C ASP A 53 4.47 9.24 -24.34
N PHE A 54 3.89 9.25 -23.12
CA PHE A 54 4.50 8.73 -21.90
C PHE A 54 3.48 8.00 -21.01
N PHE A 55 3.99 7.28 -20.02
CA PHE A 55 3.16 6.60 -19.02
C PHE A 55 2.93 7.50 -17.79
N PRO A 56 1.69 7.97 -17.52
CA PRO A 56 1.41 8.91 -16.44
C PRO A 56 1.33 8.18 -15.08
N LEU A 57 2.49 7.78 -14.57
CA LEU A 57 2.64 7.19 -13.25
C LEU A 57 3.10 8.24 -12.24
N THR A 58 2.32 8.40 -11.18
CA THR A 58 2.70 9.21 -10.02
C THR A 58 2.84 8.29 -8.80
N VAL A 59 3.86 8.55 -7.99
CA VAL A 59 4.06 7.89 -6.70
C VAL A 59 4.19 8.96 -5.64
N ASP A 60 3.20 9.02 -4.76
CA ASP A 60 3.19 9.92 -3.61
C ASP A 60 3.56 9.13 -2.36
N TYR A 61 4.58 9.63 -1.65
CA TYR A 61 5.00 9.09 -0.36
C TYR A 61 4.81 10.17 0.71
N GLU A 62 4.08 9.84 1.76
CA GLU A 62 3.83 10.76 2.87
C GLU A 62 4.06 10.05 4.21
N GLU A 63 4.87 10.68 5.06
CA GLU A 63 5.01 10.31 6.46
C GLU A 63 4.08 11.14 7.32
N LYS A 64 3.34 10.49 8.20
CA LYS A 64 2.42 11.15 9.11
C LYS A 64 3.10 11.39 10.45
N GLN A 65 3.04 12.60 10.99
CA GLN A 65 3.66 12.94 12.28
C GLN A 65 3.18 12.01 13.42
N TYR A 66 1.91 11.61 13.38
CA TYR A 66 1.36 10.68 14.36
C TYR A 66 2.02 9.30 14.34
N ALA A 67 2.70 8.92 13.25
CA ALA A 67 3.40 7.64 13.15
C ALA A 67 4.60 7.54 14.12
N VAL A 68 5.09 8.70 14.59
CA VAL A 68 6.13 8.81 15.63
C VAL A 68 5.60 9.45 16.91
N GLY A 69 4.27 9.57 17.06
CA GLY A 69 3.62 10.16 18.22
C GLY A 69 3.72 11.69 18.30
N LYS A 70 3.83 12.37 17.14
CA LYS A 70 3.86 13.84 17.04
C LYS A 70 2.64 14.41 16.31
#